data_AF-A0A3S0QF54-F1
#
_entry.id   AF-A0A3S0QF54-F1
#
_cell.length_a   1.000
_cell.length_b   1.000
_cell.length_c   1.000
_cell.angle_alpha   90.00
_cell.angle_beta   90.00
_cell.angle_gamma   90.00
#
_symmetry.space_group_name_H-M   'P 1'
#
loop_
_entity.id
_entity.type
_entity.pdbx_description
1 polymer ?
#
loop_
_entity_poly.entity_id
_entity_poly.type
_entity_poly.pdbx_seq_one_letter_code
_entity_poly.pdbx_strand_id
1 'polypeptide(L)'
;MTQLTEESAEEPYYFERRNFLASHFGISLDLIHSSHQNNVVLNKTHDIYNMDDLETYFESSIRNLQKVKNKPDVEFIYAAKDIPLFYFMRFENLRKFKIYAWLKLMDVAFFSQRINFENFEIPENITRKAILLSEAYNDVSSTEIWSNVTIYTLLEQIIYFHQLELITTDSALKICKEIVEMLNLIEEK
;
A
#
# COMPACT_ATOMS: atom_id res chain seq x y z
N MET A 1 8.96 27.24 19.26
CA MET A 1 10.33 26.85 19.64
C MET A 1 10.26 25.68 20.63
N THR A 2 9.51 24.62 20.26
CA THR A 2 9.17 23.50 21.17
C THR A 2 8.92 22.18 20.40
N GLN A 3 9.48 22.02 19.20
CA GLN A 3 9.34 20.80 18.38
C GLN A 3 10.68 20.07 18.14
N LEU A 4 11.80 20.63 18.63
CA LEU A 4 13.15 20.10 18.35
C LEU A 4 13.70 19.20 19.48
N THR A 5 12.90 18.86 20.49
CA THR A 5 13.35 18.09 21.67
C THR A 5 12.77 16.68 21.77
N GLU A 6 11.72 16.33 21.02
CA GLU A 6 11.14 14.98 21.04
C GLU A 6 11.85 14.02 20.07
N GLU A 7 12.25 14.50 18.90
CA GLU A 7 12.87 13.68 17.85
C GLU A 7 14.25 13.12 18.27
N SER A 8 14.99 13.83 19.12
CA SER A 8 16.31 13.39 19.61
C SER A 8 16.28 12.31 20.69
N ALA A 9 15.14 12.10 21.36
CA ALA A 9 14.98 11.08 22.40
C ALA A 9 14.48 9.74 21.85
N GLU A 10 13.91 9.75 20.65
CA GLU A 10 13.35 8.57 20.00
C GLU A 10 14.42 7.69 19.33
N GLU A 11 15.45 8.30 18.73
CA GLU A 11 16.54 7.58 18.04
C GLU A 11 17.24 6.52 18.92
N PRO A 12 17.65 6.83 20.16
CA PRO A 12 18.25 5.85 21.07
C PRO A 12 17.28 4.73 21.45
N TYR A 13 16.00 5.06 21.66
CA TYR A 13 14.97 4.10 22.05
C TYR A 13 14.67 3.08 20.94
N TYR A 14 14.58 3.53 19.67
CA TYR A 14 14.40 2.64 18.53
C TYR A 14 15.63 1.76 18.29
N PHE A 15 16.84 2.29 18.50
CA PHE A 15 18.07 1.50 18.40
C PHE A 15 18.13 0.39 19.44
N GLU A 16 17.81 0.69 20.70
CA GLU A 16 17.76 -0.31 21.77
C GLU A 16 16.68 -1.37 21.53
N ARG A 17 15.47 -0.98 21.11
CA ARG A 17 14.41 -1.94 20.75
C ARG A 17 14.82 -2.84 19.59
N ARG A 18 15.51 -2.30 18.58
CA ARG A 18 15.98 -3.09 17.44
C ARG A 18 16.96 -4.16 17.89
N ASN A 19 17.93 -3.81 18.74
CA ASN A 19 18.91 -4.77 19.26
C ASN A 19 18.26 -5.82 20.18
N PHE A 20 17.29 -5.40 20.99
CA PHE A 20 16.50 -6.31 21.83
C PHE A 20 15.72 -7.33 20.99
N LEU A 21 14.98 -6.88 19.98
CA LEU A 21 14.20 -7.75 19.09
C LEU A 21 15.10 -8.69 18.28
N ALA A 22 16.19 -8.15 17.72
CA ALA A 22 17.20 -8.94 17.01
C ALA A 22 17.74 -10.08 17.89
N SER A 23 18.07 -9.77 19.15
CA SER A 23 18.54 -10.76 20.12
C SER A 23 17.46 -11.77 20.50
N HIS A 24 16.21 -11.32 20.69
CA HIS A 24 15.07 -12.16 21.06
C HIS A 24 14.73 -13.19 19.98
N PHE A 25 14.73 -12.78 18.71
CA PHE A 25 14.41 -13.63 17.56
C PHE A 25 15.64 -14.32 16.94
N GLY A 26 16.83 -14.17 17.53
CA GLY A 26 18.07 -14.78 17.02
C GLY A 26 18.51 -14.23 15.65
N ILE A 27 18.08 -13.02 15.29
CA ILE A 27 18.41 -12.37 14.03
C ILE A 27 19.72 -11.57 14.23
N SER A 28 20.80 -11.96 13.55
CA SER A 28 22.01 -11.15 13.52
C SER A 28 21.84 -9.98 12.54
N LEU A 29 21.87 -8.76 13.07
CA LEU A 29 21.80 -7.53 12.26
C LEU A 29 23.01 -7.42 11.31
N ASP A 30 24.17 -7.90 11.72
CA ASP A 30 25.38 -7.94 10.89
C ASP A 30 25.23 -8.93 9.72
N LEU A 31 24.56 -10.06 9.94
CA LEU A 31 24.23 -11.00 8.86
C LEU A 31 23.26 -10.38 7.86
N ILE A 32 22.27 -9.58 8.27
CA ILE A 32 21.39 -8.86 7.32
C ILE A 32 22.20 -7.94 6.39
N HIS A 33 23.25 -7.30 6.93
CA HIS A 33 24.10 -6.39 6.15
C HIS A 33 25.10 -7.12 5.23
N SER A 34 25.50 -8.35 5.58
CA SER A 34 26.61 -9.08 4.93
C SER A 34 26.20 -10.36 4.20
N SER A 35 24.94 -10.82 4.33
CA SER A 35 24.52 -12.11 3.79
C SER A 35 24.12 -12.03 2.32
N HIS A 36 24.89 -12.69 1.46
CA HIS A 36 24.49 -13.09 0.11
C HIS A 36 23.79 -14.46 0.08
N GLN A 37 23.57 -15.11 1.23
CA GLN A 37 22.98 -16.44 1.31
C GLN A 37 21.90 -16.45 2.40
N ASN A 38 20.68 -16.82 2.00
CA ASN A 38 19.44 -16.96 2.78
C ASN A 38 18.63 -15.72 3.15
N ASN A 39 19.10 -14.50 2.87
CA ASN A 39 18.22 -13.32 2.87
C ASN A 39 17.86 -12.96 1.43
N VAL A 40 16.56 -12.89 1.12
CA VAL A 40 16.10 -12.21 -0.10
C VAL A 40 16.26 -10.72 0.18
N VAL A 41 17.33 -10.13 -0.34
CA VAL A 41 17.43 -8.66 -0.46
C VAL A 41 16.30 -8.25 -1.39
N LEU A 42 15.21 -7.76 -0.82
CA LEU A 42 14.14 -7.12 -1.55
C LEU A 42 14.73 -5.82 -2.10
N ASN A 43 15.14 -5.85 -3.36
CA ASN A 43 15.46 -4.64 -4.09
C ASN A 43 14.29 -3.68 -3.95
N LYS A 44 14.57 -2.42 -3.59
CA LYS A 44 13.56 -1.36 -3.58
C LYS A 44 12.76 -1.46 -4.88
N THR A 45 11.45 -1.66 -4.75
CA THR A 45 10.55 -1.63 -5.91
C THR A 45 10.76 -0.32 -6.66
N HIS A 46 10.70 -0.36 -7.99
CA HIS A 46 10.79 0.84 -8.81
C HIS A 46 9.79 1.88 -8.28
N ASP A 47 10.26 3.11 -8.10
CA ASP A 47 9.37 4.20 -7.71
C ASP A 47 8.33 4.40 -8.82
N ILE A 48 7.08 4.64 -8.47
CA ILE A 48 5.97 4.74 -9.43
C ILE A 48 5.62 6.20 -9.62
N TYR A 49 5.97 6.74 -10.78
CA TYR A 49 5.78 8.15 -11.12
C TYR A 49 4.79 8.35 -12.26
N ASN A 50 4.33 7.29 -12.91
CA ASN A 50 3.38 7.34 -14.01
C ASN A 50 2.63 6.00 -14.14
N MET A 51 1.76 5.90 -15.15
CA MET A 51 0.93 4.72 -15.39
C MET A 51 1.73 3.48 -15.82
N ASP A 52 2.82 3.64 -16.57
CA ASP A 52 3.67 2.53 -17.06
C ASP A 52 4.46 1.91 -15.90
N ASP A 53 4.94 2.75 -14.97
CA ASP A 53 5.58 2.28 -13.74
C ASP A 53 4.59 1.49 -12.87
N LEU A 54 3.34 1.98 -12.76
CA LEU A 54 2.28 1.31 -12.03
C LEU A 54 1.96 -0.06 -12.65
N GLU A 55 1.91 -0.13 -13.99
CA GLU A 55 1.73 -1.39 -14.72
C GLU A 55 2.85 -2.38 -14.37
N THR A 56 4.10 -1.94 -14.44
CA THR A 56 5.28 -2.74 -14.13
C THR A 56 5.26 -3.24 -12.67
N TYR A 57 4.82 -2.38 -11.75
CA TYR A 57 4.63 -2.73 -10.36
C TYR A 57 3.54 -3.81 -10.18
N PHE A 58 2.38 -3.67 -10.83
CA PHE A 58 1.34 -4.69 -10.78
C PHE A 58 1.84 -6.03 -11.31
N GLU A 59 2.50 -6.04 -12.47
CA GLU A 59 3.03 -7.28 -13.04
C GLU A 59 4.07 -7.95 -12.14
N SER A 60 5.01 -7.18 -11.59
CA SER A 60 6.02 -7.72 -10.69
C SER A 60 5.41 -8.26 -9.41
N SER A 61 4.43 -7.56 -8.83
CA SER A 61 3.71 -7.96 -7.62
C SER A 61 2.90 -9.24 -7.85
N ILE A 62 2.15 -9.33 -8.95
CA ILE A 62 1.41 -10.54 -9.35
C ILE A 62 2.36 -11.73 -9.48
N ARG A 63 3.47 -11.57 -10.22
CA ARG A 63 4.48 -12.64 -10.39
C ARG A 63 5.05 -13.10 -9.05
N ASN A 64 5.28 -12.17 -8.11
CA ASN A 64 5.84 -12.50 -6.81
C ASN A 64 4.83 -13.24 -5.92
N LEU A 65 3.58 -12.78 -5.88
CA LEU A 65 2.50 -13.45 -5.15
C LEU A 65 2.25 -14.86 -5.68
N GLN A 66 2.25 -15.03 -7.01
CA GLN A 66 2.09 -16.35 -7.65
C GLN A 66 3.22 -17.33 -7.32
N LYS A 67 4.46 -16.86 -7.14
CA LYS A 67 5.59 -17.71 -6.71
C LYS A 67 5.42 -18.20 -5.28
N VAL A 68 4.72 -17.44 -4.44
CA VAL A 68 4.48 -17.77 -3.04
C VAL A 68 3.29 -18.71 -2.88
N LYS A 69 2.22 -18.49 -3.66
CA LYS A 69 0.96 -19.25 -3.60
C LYS A 69 1.16 -20.78 -3.56
N ASN A 70 2.13 -21.31 -4.31
CA ASN A 70 2.35 -22.75 -4.44
C ASN A 70 3.39 -23.32 -3.46
N LYS A 71 3.91 -22.51 -2.54
CA LYS A 71 4.91 -22.96 -1.57
C LYS A 71 4.22 -23.33 -0.25
N PRO A 72 4.38 -24.56 0.26
CA PRO A 72 3.92 -24.89 1.59
C PRO A 72 4.67 -24.04 2.62
N ASP A 73 3.99 -23.72 3.73
CA ASP A 73 4.56 -23.04 4.90
C ASP A 73 5.12 -21.63 4.64
N VAL A 74 4.53 -20.87 3.70
CA VAL A 74 4.83 -19.44 3.54
C VAL A 74 3.66 -18.58 4.01
N GLU A 75 3.96 -17.62 4.87
CA GLU A 75 3.01 -16.65 5.41
C GLU A 75 3.54 -15.23 5.22
N PHE A 76 2.65 -14.30 4.86
CA PHE A 76 2.94 -12.88 4.78
C PHE A 76 2.53 -12.21 6.10
N ILE A 77 3.50 -11.73 6.87
CA ILE A 77 3.22 -10.99 8.10
C ILE A 77 3.49 -9.51 7.84
N TYR A 78 2.46 -8.66 7.95
CA TYR A 78 2.55 -7.23 7.63
C TYR A 78 1.94 -6.36 8.73
N ALA A 79 2.70 -5.36 9.18
CA ALA A 79 2.20 -4.30 10.05
C ALA A 79 1.68 -3.13 9.19
N ALA A 80 0.36 -3.00 9.11
CA ALA A 80 -0.31 -2.12 8.18
C ALA A 80 -0.38 -0.68 8.70
N LYS A 81 0.59 0.16 8.32
CA LYS A 81 0.45 1.62 8.47
C LYS A 81 -0.72 2.13 7.62
N ASP A 82 -0.84 1.60 6.41
CA ASP A 82 -1.95 1.85 5.48
C ASP A 82 -2.55 0.50 5.07
N ILE A 83 -3.83 0.48 4.67
CA ILE A 83 -4.49 -0.72 4.15
C ILE A 83 -3.71 -1.23 2.93
N PRO A 84 -3.36 -2.54 2.88
CA PRO A 84 -2.65 -3.09 1.74
C PRO A 84 -3.35 -2.80 0.42
N LEU A 85 -2.57 -2.32 -0.55
CA LEU A 85 -3.04 -1.84 -1.85
C LEU A 85 -3.98 -2.85 -2.55
N PHE A 86 -3.72 -4.14 -2.35
CA PHE A 86 -4.42 -5.26 -2.99
C PHE A 86 -5.93 -5.29 -2.67
N TYR A 87 -6.34 -4.81 -1.49
CA TYR A 87 -7.75 -4.77 -1.11
C TYR A 87 -8.55 -3.76 -1.91
N PHE A 88 -7.93 -2.65 -2.31
CA PHE A 88 -8.60 -1.59 -3.07
C PHE A 88 -8.91 -2.01 -4.51
N MET A 89 -8.06 -2.85 -5.10
CA MET A 89 -8.00 -3.01 -6.56
C MET A 89 -9.22 -3.69 -7.19
N ARG A 90 -10.00 -4.45 -6.39
CA ARG A 90 -11.22 -5.11 -6.86
C ARG A 90 -12.44 -4.20 -6.92
N PHE A 91 -12.44 -3.11 -6.16
CA PHE A 91 -13.53 -2.16 -6.06
C PHE A 91 -13.36 -1.05 -7.10
N GLU A 92 -14.41 -0.72 -7.84
CA GLU A 92 -14.28 0.14 -9.03
C GLU A 92 -13.89 1.57 -8.67
N ASN A 93 -14.67 2.22 -7.80
CA ASN A 93 -14.47 3.62 -7.44
C ASN A 93 -13.23 3.78 -6.56
N LEU A 94 -12.98 2.85 -5.65
CA LEU A 94 -11.85 2.84 -4.74
C LEU A 94 -10.54 2.54 -5.48
N ARG A 95 -10.50 1.59 -6.42
CA ARG A 95 -9.35 1.42 -7.33
C ARG A 95 -9.08 2.72 -8.09
N LYS A 96 -10.12 3.28 -8.72
CA LYS A 96 -10.02 4.54 -9.47
C LYS A 96 -9.45 5.65 -8.59
N PHE A 97 -9.95 5.78 -7.36
CA PHE A 97 -9.51 6.79 -6.41
C PHE A 97 -8.04 6.59 -6.01
N LYS A 98 -7.63 5.38 -5.68
CA LYS A 98 -6.25 5.11 -5.28
C LYS A 98 -5.25 5.37 -6.40
N ILE A 99 -5.57 4.99 -7.63
CA ILE A 99 -4.71 5.25 -8.79
C ILE A 99 -4.68 6.76 -9.09
N TYR A 100 -5.83 7.43 -9.08
CA TYR A 100 -5.91 8.88 -9.28
C TYR A 100 -5.11 9.66 -8.22
N ALA A 101 -5.27 9.30 -6.94
CA ALA A 101 -4.57 9.93 -5.84
C ALA A 101 -3.06 9.73 -5.93
N TRP A 102 -2.62 8.53 -6.31
CA TRP A 102 -1.21 8.26 -6.58
C TRP A 102 -0.67 9.19 -7.65
N LEU A 103 -1.28 9.22 -8.83
CA LEU A 103 -0.81 10.05 -9.95
C LEU A 103 -0.84 11.54 -9.57
N LYS A 104 -1.83 12.02 -8.82
CA LYS A 104 -1.84 13.40 -8.33
C LYS A 104 -0.69 13.72 -7.37
N LEU A 105 -0.20 12.75 -6.61
CA LEU A 105 0.86 12.96 -5.62
C LEU A 105 2.26 12.75 -6.21
N MET A 106 2.42 11.82 -7.16
CA MET A 106 3.74 11.37 -7.64
C MET A 106 4.04 11.76 -9.09
N ASP A 107 3.03 11.90 -9.95
CA ASP A 107 3.20 12.22 -11.36
C ASP A 107 3.06 13.74 -11.58
N VAL A 108 4.21 14.42 -11.73
CA VAL A 108 4.27 15.87 -11.93
C VAL A 108 3.53 16.30 -13.20
N ALA A 109 3.57 15.48 -14.25
CA ALA A 109 2.88 15.79 -15.50
C ALA A 109 1.37 15.64 -15.34
N PHE A 110 0.90 14.57 -14.67
CA PHE A 110 -0.52 14.36 -14.40
C PHE A 110 -1.10 15.40 -13.43
N PHE A 111 -0.33 15.78 -12.41
CA PHE A 111 -0.70 16.88 -11.51
C PHE A 111 -0.99 18.17 -12.30
N SER A 112 -0.12 18.49 -13.26
CA SER A 112 -0.21 19.70 -14.09
C SER A 112 -1.41 19.72 -15.06
N GLN A 113 -1.92 18.56 -15.49
CA GLN A 113 -3.01 18.46 -16.46
C GLN A 113 -4.40 18.87 -15.92
N ARG A 114 -4.53 19.14 -14.62
CA ARG A 114 -5.80 19.55 -13.96
C ARG A 114 -7.01 18.64 -14.25
N ILE A 115 -6.76 17.36 -14.58
CA ILE A 115 -7.81 16.35 -14.73
C ILE A 115 -8.47 16.14 -13.37
N ASN A 116 -9.80 16.28 -13.30
CA ASN A 116 -10.60 15.93 -12.12
C ASN A 116 -10.89 14.42 -12.11
N PHE A 117 -11.27 13.89 -10.96
CA PHE A 117 -11.54 12.46 -10.80
C PHE A 117 -12.64 11.95 -11.73
N GLU A 118 -13.68 12.75 -11.97
CA GLU A 118 -14.82 12.30 -12.78
C GLU A 118 -14.41 11.99 -14.22
N ASN A 119 -13.52 12.81 -14.81
CA ASN A 119 -13.00 12.62 -16.16
C ASN A 119 -11.75 11.73 -16.21
N PHE A 120 -11.26 11.25 -15.07
CA PHE A 120 -10.13 10.34 -15.04
C PHE A 120 -10.58 8.93 -15.43
N GLU A 121 -9.88 8.33 -16.40
CA GLU A 121 -10.12 6.95 -16.83
C GLU A 121 -8.85 6.14 -16.66
N ILE A 122 -9.02 4.88 -16.23
CA ILE A 122 -7.92 3.94 -16.11
C ILE A 122 -7.93 3.06 -17.37
N PRO A 123 -6.79 2.92 -18.08
CA PRO A 123 -6.69 2.01 -19.21
C PRO A 123 -7.11 0.58 -18.84
N GLU A 124 -7.83 -0.10 -19.73
CA GLU A 124 -8.40 -1.43 -19.46
C GLU A 124 -7.34 -2.47 -19.08
N ASN A 125 -6.15 -2.41 -19.70
CA ASN A 125 -5.02 -3.27 -19.37
C ASN A 125 -4.58 -3.12 -17.90
N ILE A 126 -4.58 -1.89 -17.37
CA ILE A 126 -4.23 -1.58 -15.98
C ILE A 126 -5.35 -2.07 -15.05
N THR A 127 -6.60 -1.80 -15.40
CA THR A 127 -7.77 -2.28 -14.63
C THR A 127 -7.75 -3.80 -14.48
N ARG A 128 -7.51 -4.55 -15.57
CA ARG A 128 -7.42 -6.01 -15.52
C ARG A 128 -6.28 -6.49 -14.63
N LYS A 129 -5.11 -5.86 -14.70
CA LYS A 129 -3.96 -6.20 -13.85
C LYS A 129 -4.21 -5.89 -12.38
N ALA A 130 -4.86 -4.76 -12.08
CA ALA A 130 -5.26 -4.40 -10.72
C ALA A 130 -6.16 -5.48 -10.10
N ILE A 131 -7.20 -5.92 -10.84
CA ILE A 131 -8.10 -6.98 -10.38
C ILE A 131 -7.32 -8.28 -10.15
N LEU A 132 -6.47 -8.68 -11.11
CA LEU A 132 -5.64 -9.88 -10.98
C LEU A 132 -4.68 -9.81 -9.78
N LEU A 133 -4.18 -8.62 -9.45
CA LEU A 133 -3.35 -8.41 -8.27
C LEU A 133 -4.14 -8.67 -6.97
N SER A 134 -5.38 -8.19 -6.89
CA SER A 134 -6.28 -8.45 -5.76
C SER A 134 -6.54 -9.96 -5.60
N GLU A 135 -6.83 -10.65 -6.71
CA GLU A 135 -7.06 -12.09 -6.73
C GLU A 135 -5.82 -12.88 -6.30
N ALA A 136 -4.65 -12.53 -6.85
CA ALA A 136 -3.39 -13.19 -6.50
C ALA A 136 -3.04 -13.03 -5.02
N TYR A 137 -3.36 -11.89 -4.40
CA TYR A 137 -3.17 -11.68 -2.98
C TYR A 137 -4.15 -12.47 -2.11
N ASN A 138 -5.41 -12.59 -2.57
CA ASN A 138 -6.43 -13.31 -1.81
C ASN A 138 -6.07 -14.78 -1.56
N ASP A 139 -5.28 -15.37 -2.45
CA ASP A 139 -4.80 -16.76 -2.36
C ASP A 139 -3.56 -16.96 -1.47
N VAL A 140 -3.01 -15.89 -0.87
CA VAL A 140 -1.81 -15.95 -0.03
C VAL A 140 -2.20 -15.92 1.45
N SER A 141 -1.62 -16.84 2.23
CA SER A 141 -1.74 -16.83 3.69
C SER A 141 -1.07 -15.58 4.26
N SER A 142 -1.81 -14.79 5.04
CA SER A 142 -1.33 -13.53 5.59
C SER A 142 -1.86 -13.30 7.01
N THR A 143 -0.97 -12.77 7.86
CA THR A 143 -1.33 -12.19 9.16
C THR A 143 -1.06 -10.69 9.09
N GLU A 144 -2.11 -9.90 9.22
CA GLU A 144 -2.04 -8.45 9.13
C GLU A 144 -2.34 -7.80 10.47
N ILE A 145 -1.50 -6.85 10.88
CA ILE A 145 -1.67 -6.09 12.13
C ILE A 145 -2.19 -4.70 11.80
N TRP A 146 -3.46 -4.47 12.11
CA TRP A 146 -4.18 -3.24 11.81
C TRP A 146 -4.29 -2.33 13.03
N SER A 147 -4.45 -1.04 12.78
CA SER A 147 -4.80 -0.05 13.80
C SER A 147 -5.90 0.87 13.28
N ASN A 148 -6.50 1.66 14.17
CA ASN A 148 -7.44 2.71 13.77
C ASN A 148 -6.82 3.72 12.80
N VAL A 149 -5.51 3.97 12.90
CA VAL A 149 -4.77 4.84 11.98
C VAL A 149 -4.85 4.32 10.54
N THR A 150 -4.81 3.00 10.34
CA THR A 150 -4.81 2.34 9.03
C THR A 150 -6.01 2.75 8.16
N ILE A 151 -7.20 2.90 8.78
CA ILE A 151 -8.44 3.30 8.09
C ILE A 151 -8.54 4.83 8.02
N TYR A 152 -8.16 5.51 9.10
CA TYR A 152 -8.27 6.97 9.22
C TYR A 152 -7.51 7.71 8.10
N THR A 153 -6.29 7.27 7.76
CA THR A 153 -5.48 7.89 6.70
C THR A 153 -6.19 7.87 5.33
N LEU A 154 -6.95 6.81 5.04
CA LEU A 154 -7.70 6.70 3.79
C LEU A 154 -8.87 7.70 3.75
N LEU A 155 -9.61 7.83 4.86
CA LEU A 155 -10.72 8.77 4.97
C LEU A 155 -10.23 10.23 4.88
N GLU A 156 -9.13 10.57 5.55
CA GLU A 156 -8.52 11.89 5.45
C GLU A 156 -8.09 12.20 4.01
N GLN A 157 -7.53 11.23 3.28
CA GLN A 157 -7.18 11.41 1.88
C GLN A 157 -8.43 11.73 1.02
N ILE A 158 -9.55 11.05 1.24
CA ILE A 158 -10.81 11.34 0.52
C ILE A 158 -11.31 12.74 0.85
N ILE A 159 -11.33 13.11 2.14
CA ILE A 159 -11.75 14.44 2.60
C ILE A 159 -10.87 15.52 1.96
N TYR A 160 -9.55 15.34 1.96
CA TYR A 160 -8.62 16.29 1.35
C TYR A 160 -8.87 16.47 -0.15
N PHE A 161 -9.04 15.37 -0.89
CA PHE A 161 -9.32 15.43 -2.32
C PHE A 161 -10.68 16.09 -2.62
N HIS A 162 -11.67 15.90 -1.74
CA HIS A 162 -12.98 16.56 -1.84
C HIS A 162 -12.87 18.06 -1.57
N GLN A 163 -12.13 18.47 -0.54
CA GLN A 163 -11.90 19.87 -0.18
C GLN A 163 -11.14 20.64 -1.27
N LEU A 164 -10.28 19.96 -2.03
CA LEU A 164 -9.60 20.53 -3.19
C LEU A 164 -10.45 20.52 -4.48
N GLU A 165 -11.72 20.12 -4.39
CA GLU A 165 -12.64 20.00 -5.53
C GLU A 165 -12.12 19.03 -6.62
N LEU A 166 -11.24 18.09 -6.26
CA LEU A 166 -10.70 17.10 -7.19
C LEU A 166 -11.66 15.93 -7.41
N ILE A 167 -12.50 15.63 -6.40
CA ILE A 167 -13.55 14.61 -6.44
C ILE A 167 -14.91 15.25 -6.09
N THR A 168 -15.99 14.79 -6.70
CA THR A 168 -17.34 15.24 -6.32
C THR A 168 -17.82 14.56 -5.03
N THR A 169 -18.84 15.14 -4.39
CA THR A 169 -19.49 14.52 -3.23
C THR A 169 -20.09 13.15 -3.56
N ASP A 170 -20.69 12.98 -4.73
CA ASP A 170 -21.28 11.70 -5.15
C ASP A 170 -20.20 10.60 -5.27
N SER A 171 -19.10 10.91 -5.96
CA SER A 171 -17.96 10.00 -6.07
C SER A 171 -17.30 9.70 -4.73
N ALA A 172 -17.13 10.70 -3.86
CA ALA A 172 -16.62 10.50 -2.50
C ALA A 172 -17.50 9.53 -1.69
N LEU A 173 -18.83 9.66 -1.77
CA LEU A 173 -19.77 8.77 -1.08
C LEU A 173 -19.72 7.34 -1.63
N LYS A 174 -19.60 7.17 -2.95
CA LYS A 174 -19.40 5.85 -3.58
C LYS A 174 -18.11 5.18 -3.10
N ILE A 175 -17.02 5.92 -3.02
CA ILE A 175 -15.74 5.43 -2.49
C ILE A 175 -15.89 5.01 -1.02
N CYS A 176 -16.53 5.83 -0.19
CA CYS A 176 -16.78 5.49 1.23
C CYS A 176 -17.63 4.22 1.37
N LYS A 177 -18.63 4.03 0.50
CA LYS A 177 -19.44 2.81 0.48
C LYS A 177 -18.58 1.58 0.16
N GLU A 178 -17.75 1.65 -0.86
CA GLU A 178 -16.84 0.55 -1.23
C GLU A 178 -15.79 0.27 -0.15
N ILE A 179 -15.37 1.28 0.63
CA ILE A 179 -14.51 1.06 1.81
C ILE A 179 -15.21 0.22 2.87
N VAL A 180 -16.49 0.50 3.17
CA VAL A 180 -17.26 -0.32 4.12
C VAL A 180 -17.41 -1.75 3.62
N GLU A 181 -17.73 -1.93 2.33
CA GLU A 181 -17.81 -3.25 1.71
C GLU A 181 -16.47 -4.00 1.79
N MET A 182 -15.36 -3.32 1.51
CA MET A 182 -14.01 -3.86 1.64
C MET A 182 -13.68 -4.29 3.06
N LEU A 183 -13.98 -3.46 4.07
CA LEU A 183 -13.70 -3.78 5.46
C LEU A 183 -14.50 -4.99 5.95
N ASN A 184 -15.77 -5.10 5.56
CA ASN A 184 -16.58 -6.28 5.90
C ASN A 184 -15.97 -7.56 5.30
N LEU A 185 -15.51 -7.52 4.04
CA LEU A 185 -14.85 -8.68 3.43
C LEU A 185 -13.53 -9.05 4.10
N ILE A 186 -12.81 -8.09 4.67
CA ILE A 186 -11.57 -8.33 5.42
C ILE A 186 -11.88 -8.99 6.77
N GLU A 187 -12.93 -8.54 7.46
CA GLU A 187 -13.33 -9.08 8.76
C GLU A 187 -13.88 -10.51 8.66
N GLU A 188 -14.49 -10.87 7.54
CA GLU A 188 -15.00 -12.23 7.27
C GLU A 188 -13.92 -13.24 6.84
N LYS A 189 -12.68 -12.80 6.56
CA LYS A 189 -11.58 -13.62 6.07
C LYS A 189 -10.80 -14.29 7.20
#